data_AF-A0A1M7LH34-F1
#
_entry.id   AF-A0A1M7LH34-F1
#
_cell.length_a   1.000
_cell.length_b   1.000
_cell.length_c   1.000
_cell.angle_alpha   90.00
_cell.angle_beta   90.00
_cell.angle_gamma   90.00
#
_symmetry.space_group_name_H-M   'P 1'
#
loop_
_entity.id
_entity.type
_entity.pdbx_description
1 polymer ?
#
loop_
_entity_poly.entity_id
_entity_poly.type
_entity_poly.pdbx_seq_one_letter_code
_entity_poly.pdbx_strand_id
1 'polypeptide(L)'
;MIMPRIGIGSKLNNASKMAAVDTSEYIKVRLDPKKLVPSEKNFYSMQNIEELADNMLIVGQLQEIVVGRVNGVDKIIVGHRRTLAAVLNQDRGQAEFDFVDCKMKEMNETMFMLTLLSANAFNRKLSDWELIEQARLFKDYLIQAKEEGMTIPGKMRDYIASAMGVSNGKMGQIEKINNSLCEEGKEALRKGDMSFDKAYNTARLPEQEQMAVVEDKKLLSKDVKAIVESKYKESEQERQEQQEEIDSTNISEVEEKVCEGNCFFCEIDQCNSKQEKRYYCMFDSEKRCSIYGARKVAIETLRIKCESTCCMNCKLECEARCNHSQHNMVSDSDTEEVKEVVHEIKIANCYFEDVKNEIKRFELRKNDRNYKVGDRLKMMEFKDGEYTGRVINAVVTFILKDYEGIKEGYCILSVKLL
;
A
#
# COMPACT_ATOMS: atom_id res chain seq x y z
N MET A 1 -11.19 24.63 22.05
CA MET A 1 -12.21 23.88 21.28
C MET A 1 -11.49 22.79 20.50
N ILE A 2 -11.69 21.54 20.90
CA ILE A 2 -11.00 20.35 20.37
C ILE A 2 -11.76 19.89 19.13
N MET A 3 -11.11 19.93 17.96
CA MET A 3 -11.64 19.30 16.75
C MET A 3 -11.65 17.77 16.93
N PRO A 4 -12.77 17.07 16.70
CA PRO A 4 -12.80 15.62 16.78
C PRO A 4 -12.04 15.02 15.59
N ARG A 5 -11.00 14.22 15.87
CA ARG A 5 -10.39 13.32 14.90
C ARG A 5 -11.36 12.17 14.64
N ILE A 6 -12.25 12.34 13.66
CA ILE A 6 -13.10 11.24 13.19
C ILE A 6 -12.24 10.38 12.26
N GLY A 7 -11.77 9.24 12.78
CA GLY A 7 -11.13 8.21 11.98
C GLY A 7 -12.17 7.52 11.09
N ILE A 8 -12.06 7.71 9.78
CA ILE A 8 -12.95 7.12 8.76
C ILE A 8 -12.87 5.57 8.72
N GLY A 9 -11.92 4.96 9.45
CA GLY A 9 -11.74 3.50 9.49
C GLY A 9 -12.77 2.72 10.33
N SER A 10 -13.58 3.37 11.19
CA SER A 10 -14.51 2.67 12.10
C SER A 10 -15.98 2.64 11.64
N LYS A 11 -16.28 3.06 10.39
CA LYS A 11 -17.66 3.07 9.84
C LYS A 11 -17.94 2.01 8.77
N LEU A 12 -17.18 0.92 8.69
CA LEU A 12 -17.44 -0.13 7.70
C LEU A 12 -17.72 -1.47 8.38
N ASN A 13 -18.91 -1.57 8.98
CA ASN A 13 -19.48 -2.87 9.35
C ASN A 13 -20.02 -3.56 8.08
N ASN A 14 -20.01 -4.90 8.06
CA ASN A 14 -20.39 -5.71 6.89
C ASN A 14 -21.86 -5.52 6.43
N ALA A 15 -22.71 -4.86 7.22
CA ALA A 15 -24.06 -4.44 6.83
C ALA A 15 -24.08 -3.11 6.03
N SER A 16 -23.00 -2.32 6.09
CA SER A 16 -22.78 -1.10 5.28
C SER A 16 -22.29 -1.38 3.86
N LYS A 17 -22.13 -2.65 3.47
CA LYS A 17 -21.72 -3.06 2.12
C LYS A 17 -22.73 -2.67 1.02
N MET A 18 -23.96 -2.27 1.38
CA MET A 18 -24.96 -1.72 0.47
C MET A 18 -25.04 -0.19 0.45
N ALA A 19 -24.24 0.51 1.28
CA ALA A 19 -24.12 1.97 1.31
C ALA A 19 -22.72 2.37 0.83
N ALA A 20 -22.47 2.22 -0.48
CA ALA A 20 -21.14 2.38 -1.09
C ALA A 20 -20.54 3.80 -1.01
N VAL A 21 -21.27 4.77 -0.45
CA VAL A 21 -20.83 6.13 -0.17
C VAL A 21 -21.43 6.53 1.18
N ASP A 22 -20.61 7.00 2.14
CA ASP A 22 -21.14 7.63 3.36
C ASP A 22 -21.84 8.93 2.93
N THR A 23 -23.18 8.86 2.79
CA THR A 23 -23.98 10.01 2.39
C THR A 23 -24.42 10.88 3.56
N SER A 24 -23.86 10.70 4.77
CA SER A 24 -24.27 11.48 5.95
C SER A 24 -24.01 12.98 5.81
N GLU A 25 -23.01 13.35 5.00
CA GLU A 25 -22.68 14.74 4.66
C GLU A 25 -23.39 15.25 3.40
N TYR A 26 -24.21 14.42 2.74
CA TYR A 26 -24.93 14.81 1.53
C TYR A 26 -26.25 15.48 1.92
N ILE A 27 -26.57 16.56 1.23
CA ILE A 27 -27.84 17.25 1.41
C ILE A 27 -28.90 16.66 0.48
N LYS A 28 -30.13 16.57 0.97
CA LYS A 28 -31.28 16.18 0.14
C LYS A 28 -31.72 17.37 -0.70
N VAL A 29 -31.80 17.19 -2.00
CA VAL A 29 -32.20 18.20 -2.98
C VAL A 29 -33.07 17.56 -4.05
N ARG A 30 -33.98 18.33 -4.66
CA ARG A 30 -34.71 17.90 -5.86
C ARG A 30 -34.11 18.58 -7.07
N LEU A 31 -33.65 17.79 -8.05
CA LEU A 31 -32.95 18.30 -9.23
C LEU A 31 -33.66 17.87 -10.51
N ASP A 32 -33.59 18.72 -11.53
CA ASP A 32 -34.08 18.40 -12.87
C ASP A 32 -33.18 17.29 -13.48
N PRO A 33 -33.74 16.10 -13.79
CA PRO A 33 -32.94 14.98 -14.26
C PRO A 33 -32.25 15.25 -15.61
N LYS A 34 -32.75 16.17 -16.44
CA LYS A 34 -32.12 16.55 -17.72
C LYS A 34 -30.86 17.41 -17.54
N LYS A 35 -30.70 18.05 -16.37
CA LYS A 35 -29.52 18.88 -16.05
C LYS A 35 -28.40 18.09 -15.39
N LEU A 36 -28.65 16.84 -15.00
CA LEU A 36 -27.65 15.98 -14.39
C LEU A 36 -26.70 15.43 -15.46
N VAL A 37 -25.41 15.64 -15.27
CA VAL A 37 -24.38 15.22 -16.22
C VAL A 37 -24.00 13.75 -15.95
N PRO A 38 -24.14 12.84 -16.93
CA PRO A 38 -23.69 11.47 -16.80
C PRO A 38 -22.17 11.41 -16.73
N SER A 39 -21.65 10.47 -15.96
CA SER A 39 -20.21 10.27 -15.83
C SER A 39 -19.67 9.53 -17.07
N GLU A 40 -18.74 10.15 -17.79
CA GLU A 40 -18.25 9.75 -19.14
C GLU A 40 -17.70 8.31 -19.24
N LYS A 41 -17.39 7.64 -18.12
CA LYS A 41 -16.86 6.27 -18.10
C LYS A 41 -17.90 5.17 -17.88
N ASN A 42 -19.18 5.51 -18.00
CA ASN A 42 -20.27 4.54 -17.89
C ASN A 42 -20.67 3.99 -19.27
N PHE A 43 -19.78 3.15 -19.82
CA PHE A 43 -20.07 2.27 -20.95
C PHE A 43 -21.07 1.18 -20.50
N TYR A 44 -22.35 1.51 -20.46
CA TYR A 44 -23.39 0.56 -20.05
C TYR A 44 -24.31 0.18 -21.20
N SER A 45 -24.80 -1.07 -21.17
CA SER A 45 -26.03 -1.43 -21.84
C SER A 45 -27.19 -0.70 -21.13
N MET A 46 -27.72 0.35 -21.76
CA MET A 46 -28.95 1.06 -21.35
C MET A 46 -30.20 0.21 -21.63
N GLN A 47 -30.18 -1.04 -21.16
CA GLN A 47 -31.26 -1.99 -21.37
C GLN A 47 -32.35 -1.79 -20.30
N ASN A 48 -33.60 -2.00 -20.71
CA ASN A 48 -34.80 -1.96 -19.88
C ASN A 48 -35.01 -0.61 -19.16
N ILE A 49 -34.68 0.50 -19.81
CA ILE A 49 -34.98 1.85 -19.27
C ILE A 49 -36.49 2.10 -19.29
N GLU A 50 -37.19 1.63 -20.32
CA GLU A 50 -38.65 1.74 -20.43
C GLU A 50 -39.38 1.02 -19.29
N GLU A 51 -39.03 -0.25 -19.02
CA GLU A 51 -39.60 -1.02 -17.91
C GLU A 51 -39.34 -0.34 -16.55
N LEU A 52 -38.15 0.22 -16.36
CA LEU A 52 -37.81 0.96 -15.14
C LEU A 52 -38.62 2.26 -15.03
N ALA A 53 -38.81 2.97 -16.13
CA ALA A 53 -39.63 4.18 -16.18
C ALA A 53 -41.10 3.87 -15.85
N ASP A 54 -41.66 2.82 -16.43
CA ASP A 54 -43.01 2.36 -16.15
C ASP A 54 -43.17 1.93 -14.69
N ASN A 55 -42.18 1.23 -14.13
CA ASN A 55 -42.17 0.87 -12.72
C ASN A 55 -42.14 2.11 -11.81
N MET A 56 -41.31 3.10 -12.15
CA MET A 56 -41.20 4.35 -11.39
C MET A 56 -42.51 5.14 -11.36
N LEU A 57 -43.37 5.04 -12.38
CA LEU A 57 -44.73 5.64 -12.34
C LEU A 57 -45.64 4.97 -11.31
N ILE A 58 -45.43 3.68 -11.03
CA ILE A 58 -46.28 2.90 -10.11
C ILE A 58 -45.81 3.08 -8.68
N VAL A 59 -44.50 3.00 -8.43
CA VAL A 59 -43.92 2.94 -7.07
C VAL A 59 -43.20 4.22 -6.67
N GLY A 60 -43.09 5.20 -7.57
CA GLY A 60 -42.29 6.40 -7.39
C GLY A 60 -40.78 6.11 -7.38
N GLN A 61 -40.00 7.10 -6.99
CA GLN A 61 -38.56 6.97 -6.84
C GLN A 61 -38.22 6.35 -5.46
N LEU A 62 -37.97 5.04 -5.42
CA LEU A 62 -37.65 4.34 -4.16
C LEU A 62 -36.29 4.70 -3.56
N GLN A 63 -35.32 5.08 -4.39
CA GLN A 63 -33.96 5.42 -3.97
C GLN A 63 -33.51 6.73 -4.58
N GLU A 64 -32.89 7.59 -3.77
CA GLU A 64 -32.32 8.87 -4.19
C GLU A 64 -31.14 8.66 -5.17
N ILE A 65 -30.97 9.58 -6.12
CA ILE A 65 -29.79 9.63 -7.01
C ILE A 65 -28.64 10.30 -6.24
N VAL A 66 -27.43 9.74 -6.30
CA VAL A 66 -26.26 10.32 -5.63
C VAL A 66 -25.51 11.20 -6.64
N VAL A 67 -25.34 12.47 -6.29
CA VAL A 67 -24.79 13.52 -7.15
C VAL A 67 -23.59 14.16 -6.47
N GLY A 68 -22.52 14.36 -7.23
CA GLY A 68 -21.39 15.21 -6.84
C GLY A 68 -21.43 16.50 -7.64
N ARG A 69 -21.46 17.64 -6.95
CA ARG A 69 -21.36 18.96 -7.59
C ARG A 69 -19.89 19.35 -7.70
N VAL A 70 -19.41 19.50 -8.93
CA VAL A 70 -18.03 19.89 -9.23
C VAL A 70 -18.05 21.15 -10.06
N ASN A 71 -17.45 22.24 -9.55
CA ASN A 71 -17.42 23.55 -10.22
C ASN A 71 -18.81 24.03 -10.68
N GLY A 72 -19.84 23.82 -9.84
CA GLY A 72 -21.23 24.19 -10.14
C GLY A 72 -21.97 23.23 -11.08
N VAL A 73 -21.33 22.16 -11.56
CA VAL A 73 -21.95 21.15 -12.44
C VAL A 73 -22.34 19.92 -11.61
N ASP A 74 -23.61 19.53 -11.70
CA ASP A 74 -24.15 18.34 -11.01
C ASP A 74 -23.88 17.07 -11.81
N LYS A 75 -22.92 16.27 -11.35
CA LYS A 75 -22.50 15.02 -12.00
C LYS A 75 -23.02 13.80 -11.25
N ILE A 76 -23.47 12.78 -11.97
CA ILE A 76 -24.09 11.58 -11.38
C ILE A 76 -23.01 10.60 -10.88
N ILE A 77 -23.01 10.30 -9.58
CA ILE A 77 -22.17 9.26 -8.95
C ILE A 77 -22.89 7.91 -9.01
N VAL A 78 -24.14 7.86 -8.55
CA VAL A 78 -24.97 6.64 -8.53
C VAL A 78 -26.38 6.97 -9.02
N GLY A 79 -26.94 6.11 -9.87
CA GLY A 79 -28.33 6.20 -10.30
C GLY A 79 -28.55 6.52 -11.77
N HIS A 80 -27.55 6.34 -12.64
CA HIS A 80 -27.64 6.68 -14.07
C HIS A 80 -28.89 6.11 -14.77
N ARG A 81 -29.24 4.83 -14.51
CA ARG A 81 -30.46 4.21 -15.08
C ARG A 81 -31.75 4.89 -14.60
N ARG A 82 -31.81 5.26 -13.31
CA ARG A 82 -32.95 5.97 -12.72
C ARG A 82 -33.08 7.38 -13.28
N THR A 83 -31.94 8.07 -13.50
CA THR A 83 -31.94 9.37 -14.18
C THR A 83 -32.50 9.26 -15.59
N LEU A 84 -32.04 8.29 -16.39
CA LEU A 84 -32.56 8.08 -17.75
C LEU A 84 -34.05 7.73 -17.75
N ALA A 85 -34.51 6.87 -16.84
CA ALA A 85 -35.93 6.53 -16.69
C ALA A 85 -36.78 7.75 -16.29
N ALA A 86 -36.27 8.61 -15.41
CA ALA A 86 -36.94 9.85 -15.03
C ALA A 86 -37.00 10.84 -16.20
N VAL A 87 -35.92 11.02 -16.97
CA VAL A 87 -35.91 11.85 -18.19
C VAL A 87 -36.96 11.33 -19.17
N LEU A 88 -37.05 10.01 -19.38
CA LEU A 88 -38.06 9.41 -20.26
C LEU A 88 -39.49 9.70 -19.79
N ASN A 89 -39.78 9.58 -18.49
CA ASN A 89 -41.11 9.90 -17.96
C ASN A 89 -41.41 11.41 -18.05
N GLN A 90 -40.41 12.26 -17.83
CA GLN A 90 -40.53 13.70 -18.05
C GLN A 90 -40.85 14.02 -19.51
N ASP A 91 -40.19 13.37 -20.46
CA ASP A 91 -40.47 13.50 -21.90
C ASP A 91 -41.88 12.99 -22.28
N ARG A 92 -42.41 12.01 -21.55
CA ARG A 92 -43.80 11.55 -21.65
C ARG A 92 -44.83 12.49 -21.00
N GLY A 93 -44.40 13.64 -20.46
CA GLY A 93 -45.27 14.64 -19.86
C GLY A 93 -45.67 14.36 -18.41
N GLN A 94 -44.94 13.49 -17.71
CA GLN A 94 -45.22 13.15 -16.31
C GLN A 94 -44.56 14.18 -15.38
N ALA A 95 -45.34 15.17 -14.95
CA ALA A 95 -44.86 16.31 -14.14
C ALA A 95 -44.20 15.90 -12.81
N GLU A 96 -44.55 14.74 -12.26
CA GLU A 96 -43.89 14.20 -11.05
C GLU A 96 -42.39 13.94 -11.24
N PHE A 97 -41.93 13.77 -12.49
CA PHE A 97 -40.53 13.59 -12.87
C PHE A 97 -39.84 14.86 -13.39
N ASP A 98 -40.48 16.04 -13.29
CA ASP A 98 -39.80 17.32 -13.53
C ASP A 98 -38.63 17.52 -12.57
N PHE A 99 -38.73 16.94 -11.36
CA PHE A 99 -37.66 16.90 -10.39
C PHE A 99 -37.55 15.53 -9.72
N VAL A 100 -36.34 15.01 -9.63
CA VAL A 100 -36.02 13.76 -8.93
C VAL A 100 -35.33 14.02 -7.60
N ASP A 101 -35.55 13.13 -6.65
CA ASP A 101 -34.92 13.19 -5.33
C ASP A 101 -33.45 12.78 -5.42
N CYS A 102 -32.58 13.67 -4.97
CA CYS A 102 -31.14 13.51 -5.02
C CYS A 102 -30.52 13.72 -3.64
N LYS A 103 -29.41 13.02 -3.41
CA LYS A 103 -28.43 13.34 -2.38
C LYS A 103 -27.24 13.99 -3.07
N MET A 104 -26.95 15.24 -2.75
CA MET A 104 -25.89 16.03 -3.38
C MET A 104 -24.82 16.43 -2.37
N LYS A 105 -23.56 16.40 -2.80
CA LYS A 105 -22.43 16.97 -2.05
C LYS A 105 -21.53 17.76 -2.99
N GLU A 106 -21.08 18.93 -2.55
CA GLU A 106 -20.01 19.66 -3.26
C GLU A 106 -18.66 18.98 -3.03
N MET A 107 -17.89 18.86 -4.11
CA MET A 107 -16.57 18.23 -4.08
C MET A 107 -15.72 18.68 -5.27
N ASN A 108 -14.40 18.50 -5.17
CA ASN A 108 -13.51 18.69 -6.30
C ASN A 108 -13.56 17.48 -7.26
N GLU A 109 -12.96 17.62 -8.43
CA GLU A 109 -12.95 16.57 -9.46
C GLU A 109 -12.30 15.27 -8.95
N THR A 110 -11.21 15.39 -8.19
CA THR A 110 -10.48 14.26 -7.61
C THR A 110 -11.37 13.43 -6.69
N MET A 111 -12.08 14.08 -5.77
CA MET A 111 -12.99 13.43 -4.85
C MET A 111 -14.23 12.86 -5.53
N PHE A 112 -14.73 13.56 -6.56
CA PHE A 112 -15.80 13.04 -7.41
C PHE A 112 -15.39 11.71 -8.05
N MET A 113 -14.21 11.66 -8.66
CA MET A 113 -13.71 10.46 -9.33
C MET A 113 -13.44 9.32 -8.36
N LEU A 114 -12.83 9.57 -7.20
CA LEU A 114 -12.64 8.54 -6.16
C LEU A 114 -13.97 7.98 -5.64
N THR A 115 -14.96 8.84 -5.45
CA THR A 115 -16.30 8.43 -5.00
C THR A 115 -17.01 7.60 -6.06
N LEU A 116 -16.94 8.01 -7.33
CA LEU A 116 -17.51 7.29 -8.47
C LEU A 116 -16.88 5.89 -8.63
N LEU A 117 -15.55 5.80 -8.57
CA LEU A 117 -14.84 4.52 -8.69
C LEU A 117 -15.18 3.58 -7.53
N SER A 118 -15.23 4.09 -6.30
CA SER A 118 -15.65 3.31 -5.13
C SER A 118 -17.08 2.80 -5.30
N ALA A 119 -18.01 3.67 -5.68
CA ALA A 119 -19.40 3.29 -5.88
C ALA A 119 -19.58 2.22 -6.98
N ASN A 120 -18.79 2.30 -8.06
CA ASN A 120 -18.83 1.31 -9.14
C ASN A 120 -18.36 -0.07 -8.70
N ALA A 121 -17.35 -0.16 -7.83
CA ALA A 121 -16.83 -1.44 -7.35
C ALA A 121 -17.85 -2.21 -6.49
N PHE A 122 -18.65 -1.51 -5.68
CA PHE A 122 -19.63 -2.15 -4.78
C PHE A 122 -20.98 -2.48 -5.44
N ASN A 123 -21.41 -1.68 -6.43
CA ASN A 123 -22.76 -1.79 -6.98
C ASN A 123 -22.90 -2.80 -8.14
N ARG A 124 -21.79 -3.35 -8.66
CA ARG A 124 -21.84 -4.33 -9.76
C ARG A 124 -20.65 -5.27 -9.77
N LYS A 125 -20.81 -6.39 -10.48
CA LYS A 125 -19.70 -7.29 -10.81
C LYS A 125 -18.92 -6.70 -11.99
N LEU A 126 -17.69 -6.27 -11.75
CA LEU A 126 -16.78 -5.80 -12.79
C LEU A 126 -16.19 -6.98 -13.55
N SER A 127 -15.96 -6.81 -14.86
CA SER A 127 -15.06 -7.69 -15.61
C SER A 127 -13.63 -7.55 -15.10
N ASP A 128 -12.77 -8.54 -15.41
CA ASP A 128 -11.37 -8.50 -15.00
C ASP A 128 -10.64 -7.26 -15.54
N TRP A 129 -10.90 -6.89 -16.80
CA TRP A 129 -10.34 -5.67 -17.39
C TRP A 129 -10.86 -4.40 -16.71
N GLU A 130 -12.17 -4.28 -16.47
CA GLU A 130 -12.72 -3.12 -15.77
C GLU A 130 -12.15 -2.98 -14.36
N LEU A 131 -11.96 -4.10 -13.65
CA LEU A 131 -11.34 -4.11 -12.34
C LEU A 131 -9.90 -3.58 -12.39
N ILE A 132 -9.12 -4.03 -13.38
CA ILE A 132 -7.73 -3.60 -13.57
C ILE A 132 -7.64 -2.10 -13.89
N GLU A 133 -8.48 -1.62 -14.80
CA GLU A 133 -8.49 -0.22 -15.24
C GLU A 133 -9.03 0.70 -14.14
N GLN A 134 -10.07 0.29 -13.40
CA GLN A 134 -10.54 1.04 -12.25
C GLN A 134 -9.47 1.16 -11.18
N ALA A 135 -8.72 0.08 -10.88
CA ALA A 135 -7.64 0.14 -9.90
C ALA A 135 -6.52 1.11 -10.32
N ARG A 136 -6.21 1.16 -11.61
CA ARG A 136 -5.25 2.11 -12.19
C ARG A 136 -5.72 3.55 -11.99
N LEU A 137 -6.94 3.85 -12.42
CA LEU A 137 -7.54 5.18 -12.27
C LEU A 137 -7.65 5.60 -10.80
N PHE A 138 -8.04 4.67 -9.93
CA PHE A 138 -8.15 4.92 -8.49
C PHE A 138 -6.81 5.34 -7.91
N LYS A 139 -5.73 4.65 -8.29
CA LYS A 139 -4.36 5.00 -7.89
C LYS A 139 -3.96 6.38 -8.37
N ASP A 140 -4.23 6.72 -9.62
CA ASP A 140 -3.90 8.03 -10.21
C ASP A 140 -4.60 9.16 -9.43
N TYR A 141 -5.92 9.04 -9.19
CA TYR A 141 -6.67 10.05 -8.43
C TYR A 141 -6.29 10.09 -6.95
N LEU A 142 -5.85 8.98 -6.34
CA LEU A 142 -5.31 9.02 -4.98
C LEU A 142 -3.97 9.75 -4.89
N ILE A 143 -3.11 9.61 -5.89
CA ILE A 143 -1.86 10.37 -5.97
C ILE A 143 -2.19 11.86 -6.06
N GLN A 144 -3.11 12.24 -6.95
CA GLN A 144 -3.57 13.62 -7.07
C GLN A 144 -4.19 14.13 -5.76
N ALA A 145 -5.05 13.35 -5.10
CA ALA A 145 -5.64 13.74 -3.82
C ALA A 145 -4.57 14.00 -2.74
N LYS A 146 -3.50 13.20 -2.74
CA LYS A 146 -2.38 13.37 -1.83
C LYS A 146 -1.61 14.67 -2.11
N GLU A 147 -1.42 15.01 -3.39
CA GLU A 147 -0.81 16.29 -3.81
C GLU A 147 -1.68 17.50 -3.40
N GLU A 148 -3.00 17.33 -3.40
CA GLU A 148 -3.99 18.30 -2.90
C GLU A 148 -4.08 18.36 -1.36
N GLY A 149 -3.23 17.60 -0.65
CA GLY A 149 -3.12 17.64 0.82
C GLY A 149 -3.94 16.59 1.57
N MET A 150 -4.57 15.64 0.88
CA MET A 150 -5.28 14.53 1.52
C MET A 150 -4.31 13.53 2.17
N THR A 151 -4.67 13.07 3.36
CA THR A 151 -3.96 11.97 4.02
C THR A 151 -4.59 10.63 3.66
N ILE A 152 -3.80 9.71 3.11
CA ILE A 152 -4.24 8.34 2.83
C ILE A 152 -3.85 7.47 4.03
N PRO A 153 -4.82 6.79 4.68
CA PRO A 153 -4.51 5.92 5.79
C PRO A 153 -3.81 4.64 5.30
N GLY A 154 -2.66 4.31 5.91
CA GLY A 154 -1.94 3.08 5.62
C GLY A 154 -1.23 3.07 4.25
N LYS A 155 -1.03 1.87 3.69
CA LYS A 155 -0.42 1.71 2.37
C LYS A 155 -1.47 1.93 1.29
N MET A 156 -1.11 2.70 0.26
CA MET A 156 -1.99 3.02 -0.87
C MET A 156 -2.60 1.78 -1.53
N ARG A 157 -1.80 0.73 -1.76
CA ARG A 157 -2.28 -0.53 -2.35
C ARG A 157 -3.36 -1.21 -1.50
N ASP A 158 -3.17 -1.24 -0.18
CA ASP A 158 -4.10 -1.90 0.73
C ASP A 158 -5.41 -1.10 0.85
N TYR A 159 -5.31 0.23 0.78
CA TYR A 159 -6.47 1.12 0.71
C TYR A 159 -7.29 0.88 -0.56
N ILE A 160 -6.64 0.83 -1.74
CA ILE A 160 -7.30 0.54 -3.02
C ILE A 160 -7.94 -0.85 -2.98
N ALA A 161 -7.22 -1.86 -2.47
CA ALA A 161 -7.75 -3.21 -2.35
C ALA A 161 -9.06 -3.25 -1.54
N SER A 162 -9.08 -2.56 -0.40
CA SER A 162 -10.26 -2.41 0.45
C SER A 162 -11.41 -1.68 -0.26
N ALA A 163 -11.12 -0.53 -0.88
CA ALA A 163 -12.11 0.28 -1.59
C ALA A 163 -12.73 -0.45 -2.80
N MET A 164 -11.98 -1.35 -3.42
CA MET A 164 -12.42 -2.14 -4.56
C MET A 164 -13.01 -3.51 -4.18
N GLY A 165 -12.98 -3.88 -2.89
CA GLY A 165 -13.46 -5.18 -2.41
C GLY A 165 -12.63 -6.38 -2.89
N VAL A 166 -11.33 -6.20 -3.15
CA VAL A 166 -10.42 -7.27 -3.58
C VAL A 166 -9.36 -7.59 -2.52
N SER A 167 -8.75 -8.78 -2.59
CA SER A 167 -7.67 -9.13 -1.67
C SER A 167 -6.37 -8.40 -2.00
N ASN A 168 -5.49 -8.21 -1.00
CA ASN A 168 -4.17 -7.61 -1.21
C ASN A 168 -3.32 -8.39 -2.24
N GLY A 169 -3.46 -9.72 -2.28
CA GLY A 169 -2.79 -10.57 -3.27
C GLY A 169 -3.30 -10.31 -4.68
N LYS A 170 -4.63 -10.27 -4.88
CA LYS A 170 -5.25 -9.94 -6.17
C LYS A 170 -4.88 -8.52 -6.61
N MET A 171 -4.81 -7.57 -5.68
CA MET A 171 -4.37 -6.20 -5.97
C MET A 171 -2.90 -6.16 -6.45
N GLY A 172 -2.01 -6.96 -5.84
CA GLY A 172 -0.64 -7.12 -6.34
C GLY A 172 -0.57 -7.71 -7.75
N GLN A 173 -1.45 -8.65 -8.10
CA GLN A 173 -1.56 -9.18 -9.46
C GLN A 173 -2.05 -8.11 -10.44
N ILE A 174 -3.05 -7.31 -10.06
CA ILE A 174 -3.56 -6.19 -10.86
C ILE A 174 -2.45 -5.16 -11.13
N GLU A 175 -1.68 -4.76 -10.10
CA GLU A 175 -0.53 -3.85 -10.32
C GLU A 175 0.50 -4.45 -11.25
N LYS A 176 0.78 -5.75 -11.15
CA LYS A 176 1.73 -6.42 -12.03
C LYS A 176 1.25 -6.42 -13.49
N ILE A 177 -0.04 -6.65 -13.73
CA ILE A 177 -0.64 -6.56 -15.06
C ILE A 177 -0.54 -5.13 -15.60
N ASN A 178 -0.98 -4.14 -14.83
CA ASN A 178 -0.95 -2.73 -15.24
C ASN A 178 0.45 -2.24 -15.60
N ASN A 179 1.47 -2.65 -14.84
CA ASN A 179 2.83 -2.14 -14.97
C ASN A 179 3.71 -2.92 -15.95
N SER A 180 3.33 -4.14 -16.35
CA SER A 180 4.25 -5.03 -17.08
C SER A 180 3.65 -5.80 -18.23
N LEU A 181 2.31 -5.85 -18.39
CA LEU A 181 1.71 -6.47 -19.56
C LEU A 181 1.81 -5.53 -20.76
N CYS A 182 2.26 -6.04 -21.91
CA CYS A 182 2.28 -5.33 -23.19
C CYS A 182 0.87 -4.90 -23.64
N GLU A 183 0.80 -3.93 -24.54
CA GLU A 183 -0.46 -3.37 -25.03
C GLU A 183 -1.31 -4.41 -25.76
N GLU A 184 -0.69 -5.31 -26.52
CA GLU A 184 -1.37 -6.43 -27.18
C GLU A 184 -2.01 -7.39 -26.15
N GLY A 185 -1.30 -7.64 -25.04
CA GLY A 185 -1.82 -8.44 -23.93
C GLY A 185 -2.99 -7.75 -23.21
N LYS A 186 -2.90 -6.43 -22.99
CA LYS A 186 -4.01 -5.63 -22.43
C LYS A 186 -5.23 -5.65 -23.35
N GLU A 187 -5.02 -5.53 -24.65
CA GLU A 187 -6.10 -5.57 -25.65
C GLU A 187 -6.76 -6.95 -25.71
N ALA A 188 -5.98 -8.03 -25.64
CA ALA A 188 -6.51 -9.40 -25.56
C ALA A 188 -7.35 -9.61 -24.29
N LEU A 189 -6.89 -9.07 -23.15
CA LEU A 189 -7.65 -9.11 -21.89
C LEU A 189 -8.94 -8.28 -21.97
N ARG A 190 -8.88 -7.09 -22.60
CA ARG A 190 -10.06 -6.23 -22.83
C ARG A 190 -11.12 -6.90 -23.68
N LYS A 191 -10.72 -7.64 -24.72
CA LYS A 191 -11.62 -8.41 -25.60
C LYS A 191 -12.17 -9.68 -24.95
N GLY A 192 -11.59 -10.12 -23.83
CA GLY A 192 -11.93 -11.40 -23.20
C GLY A 192 -11.24 -12.61 -23.85
N ASP A 193 -10.31 -12.41 -24.78
CA ASP A 193 -9.52 -13.46 -25.41
C ASP A 193 -8.44 -14.02 -24.46
N MET A 194 -8.11 -13.26 -23.41
CA MET A 194 -7.15 -13.63 -22.38
C MET A 194 -7.81 -13.61 -21.00
N SER A 195 -7.65 -14.69 -20.23
CA SER A 195 -8.10 -14.70 -18.83
C SER A 195 -7.18 -13.88 -17.93
N PHE A 196 -7.67 -13.44 -16.78
CA PHE A 196 -6.87 -12.73 -15.79
C PHE A 196 -5.60 -13.49 -15.39
N ASP A 197 -5.70 -14.80 -15.13
CA ASP A 197 -4.55 -15.60 -14.71
C ASP A 197 -3.51 -15.74 -15.84
N LYS A 198 -3.97 -15.88 -17.09
CA LYS A 198 -3.06 -15.88 -18.26
C LYS A 198 -2.38 -14.52 -18.37
N ALA A 199 -3.10 -13.41 -18.22
CA ALA A 199 -2.54 -12.06 -18.24
C ALA A 199 -1.52 -11.84 -17.11
N TYR A 200 -1.82 -12.26 -15.88
CA TYR A 200 -0.90 -12.15 -14.75
C TYR A 200 0.40 -12.93 -14.97
N ASN A 201 0.32 -14.16 -15.46
CA ASN A 201 1.52 -14.96 -15.74
C ASN A 201 2.31 -14.38 -16.92
N THR A 202 1.62 -13.93 -17.97
CA THR A 202 2.25 -13.29 -19.14
C THR A 202 3.02 -12.04 -18.74
N ALA A 203 2.46 -11.18 -17.87
CA ALA A 203 3.11 -9.96 -17.38
C ALA A 203 4.41 -10.20 -16.59
N ARG A 204 4.74 -11.45 -16.23
CA ARG A 204 5.98 -11.84 -15.56
C ARG A 204 7.10 -12.22 -16.55
N LEU A 205 6.80 -12.30 -17.83
CA LEU A 205 7.77 -12.58 -18.90
C LEU A 205 8.35 -11.28 -19.48
N PRO A 206 9.54 -11.35 -20.11
CA PRO A 206 10.06 -10.27 -20.96
C PRO A 206 9.10 -9.94 -22.11
N GLU A 207 9.08 -8.67 -22.53
CA GLU A 207 8.11 -8.15 -23.51
C GLU A 207 8.06 -8.95 -24.83
N GLN A 208 9.21 -9.35 -25.37
CA GLN A 208 9.29 -10.17 -26.59
C GLN A 208 8.55 -11.51 -26.46
N GLU A 209 8.61 -12.14 -25.28
CA GLU A 209 7.96 -13.41 -25.03
C GLU A 209 6.46 -13.25 -24.73
N GLN A 210 6.06 -12.10 -24.18
CA GLN A 210 4.66 -11.79 -24.01
C GLN A 210 3.94 -11.79 -25.36
N MET A 211 4.55 -11.22 -26.40
CA MET A 211 4.00 -11.23 -27.76
C MET A 211 3.74 -12.65 -28.25
N ALA A 212 4.70 -13.56 -28.09
CA ALA A 212 4.54 -14.96 -28.48
C ALA A 212 3.36 -15.64 -27.74
N VAL A 213 3.17 -15.34 -26.45
CA VAL A 213 2.05 -15.86 -25.65
C VAL A 213 0.70 -15.27 -26.08
N VAL A 214 0.68 -14.03 -26.55
CA VAL A 214 -0.53 -13.36 -27.06
C VAL A 214 -0.92 -13.92 -28.44
N GLU A 215 0.05 -14.16 -29.31
CA GLU A 215 -0.17 -14.72 -30.66
C GLU A 215 -0.65 -16.17 -30.61
N ASP A 216 -0.10 -16.98 -29.71
CA ASP A 216 -0.52 -18.36 -29.54
C ASP A 216 -1.79 -18.47 -28.68
N LYS A 217 -2.93 -18.52 -29.38
CA LYS A 217 -4.25 -18.71 -28.77
C LYS A 217 -4.45 -20.07 -28.12
N LYS A 218 -3.61 -21.08 -28.39
CA LYS A 218 -3.73 -22.43 -27.82
C LYS A 218 -3.07 -22.52 -26.45
N LEU A 219 -2.10 -21.66 -26.15
CA LEU A 219 -1.41 -21.61 -24.87
C LEU A 219 -2.40 -21.28 -23.74
N LEU A 220 -2.58 -22.22 -22.81
CA LEU A 220 -3.46 -22.05 -21.65
C LEU A 220 -2.70 -21.36 -20.50
N SER A 221 -3.43 -20.81 -19.53
CA SER A 221 -2.81 -20.16 -18.36
C SER A 221 -1.83 -21.07 -17.60
N LYS A 222 -2.10 -22.38 -17.55
CA LYS A 222 -1.22 -23.36 -16.89
C LYS A 222 0.11 -23.53 -17.62
N ASP A 223 0.09 -23.42 -18.94
CA ASP A 223 1.26 -23.60 -19.80
C ASP A 223 2.18 -22.37 -19.67
N VAL A 224 1.59 -21.18 -19.71
CA VAL A 224 2.32 -19.91 -19.44
C VAL A 224 2.91 -19.91 -18.04
N LYS A 225 2.18 -20.41 -17.03
CA LYS A 225 2.71 -20.55 -15.67
C LYS A 225 3.93 -21.48 -15.62
N ALA A 226 3.90 -22.60 -16.34
CA ALA A 226 5.03 -23.52 -16.41
C ALA A 226 6.27 -22.87 -17.07
N ILE A 227 6.07 -22.12 -18.16
CA ILE A 227 7.16 -21.34 -18.83
C ILE A 227 7.78 -20.34 -17.86
N VAL A 228 6.94 -19.63 -17.10
CA VAL A 228 7.42 -18.69 -16.08
C VAL A 228 8.22 -19.41 -15.01
N GLU A 229 7.72 -20.53 -14.49
CA GLU A 229 8.41 -21.31 -13.45
C GLU A 229 9.73 -21.93 -13.93
N SER A 230 9.82 -22.40 -15.17
CA SER A 230 11.10 -22.92 -15.73
C SER A 230 12.14 -21.80 -15.82
N LYS A 231 11.76 -20.63 -16.32
CA LYS A 231 12.66 -19.47 -16.42
C LYS A 231 13.15 -18.97 -15.07
N TYR A 232 12.29 -18.96 -14.06
CA TYR A 232 12.72 -18.60 -12.70
C TYR A 232 13.79 -19.57 -12.20
N LYS A 233 13.61 -20.88 -12.41
CA LYS A 233 14.58 -21.92 -12.02
C LYS A 233 15.90 -21.80 -12.78
N GLU A 234 15.84 -21.63 -14.11
CA GLU A 234 17.02 -21.39 -14.95
C GLU A 234 17.80 -20.17 -14.45
N SER A 235 17.13 -19.04 -14.22
CA SER A 235 17.78 -17.83 -13.70
C SER A 235 18.36 -17.99 -12.29
N GLU A 236 17.80 -18.89 -11.48
CA GLU A 236 18.27 -19.14 -10.12
C GLU A 236 19.48 -20.07 -10.12
N GLN A 237 19.50 -21.06 -11.01
CA GLN A 237 20.66 -21.90 -11.28
C GLN A 237 21.81 -21.07 -11.84
N GLU A 238 21.58 -20.23 -12.84
CA GLU A 238 22.62 -19.33 -13.38
C GLU A 238 23.22 -18.40 -12.29
N ARG A 239 22.39 -17.89 -11.38
CA ARG A 239 22.88 -17.07 -10.25
C ARG A 239 23.70 -17.89 -9.23
N GLN A 240 23.33 -19.15 -9.01
CA GLN A 240 24.06 -20.05 -8.11
C GLN A 240 25.40 -20.45 -8.74
N GLU A 241 25.41 -20.82 -10.01
CA GLU A 241 26.63 -21.16 -10.77
C GLU A 241 27.58 -19.96 -10.82
N GLN A 242 27.09 -18.75 -11.08
CA GLN A 242 27.92 -17.53 -11.05
C GLN A 242 28.49 -17.25 -9.64
N GLN A 243 27.73 -17.52 -8.58
CA GLN A 243 28.22 -17.34 -7.20
C GLN A 243 29.27 -18.40 -6.84
N GLU A 244 29.08 -19.66 -7.25
CA GLU A 244 30.04 -20.75 -7.05
C GLU A 244 31.33 -20.56 -7.87
N GLU A 245 31.24 -19.98 -9.06
CA GLU A 245 32.40 -19.61 -9.88
C GLU A 245 33.23 -18.46 -9.25
N ILE A 246 32.57 -17.49 -8.63
CA ILE A 246 33.20 -16.41 -7.83
C ILE A 246 33.84 -16.97 -6.54
N ASP A 247 33.19 -17.94 -5.89
CA ASP A 247 33.70 -18.52 -4.64
C ASP A 247 34.86 -19.52 -4.90
N SER A 248 34.87 -20.20 -6.04
CA SER A 248 35.93 -21.15 -6.42
C SER A 248 37.20 -20.49 -6.98
N THR A 249 37.09 -19.30 -7.58
CA THR A 249 38.26 -18.49 -7.99
C THR A 249 38.97 -17.80 -6.82
N ASN A 250 38.37 -17.79 -5.63
CA ASN A 250 38.97 -17.25 -4.39
C ASN A 250 39.75 -18.29 -3.55
N ILE A 251 40.04 -19.48 -4.09
CA ILE A 251 40.77 -20.54 -3.38
C ILE A 251 42.04 -20.94 -4.15
N SER A 252 42.98 -20.01 -4.30
CA SER A 252 44.41 -20.34 -4.38
C SER A 252 45.24 -19.06 -4.31
N GLU A 253 45.52 -18.59 -3.10
CA GLU A 253 46.80 -18.02 -2.67
C GLU A 253 46.62 -17.47 -1.25
N VAL A 254 47.25 -18.13 -0.28
CA VAL A 254 47.57 -17.51 1.01
C VAL A 254 48.72 -16.56 0.72
N GLU A 255 48.41 -15.42 0.10
CA GLU A 255 49.33 -14.31 -0.02
C GLU A 255 48.87 -13.17 0.90
N GLU A 256 49.87 -12.64 1.58
CA GLU A 256 49.85 -11.55 2.53
C GLU A 256 48.90 -10.43 2.05
N LYS A 257 48.06 -9.91 2.96
CA LYS A 257 47.12 -8.81 2.67
C LYS A 257 47.89 -7.59 2.15
N VAL A 258 48.09 -7.51 0.84
CA VAL A 258 48.55 -6.32 0.15
C VAL A 258 47.33 -5.45 -0.14
N CYS A 259 47.46 -4.21 0.30
CA CYS A 259 46.49 -3.14 0.19
C CYS A 259 46.25 -2.77 -1.28
N GLU A 260 45.01 -2.90 -1.75
CA GLU A 260 44.48 -2.29 -2.98
C GLU A 260 43.11 -1.63 -2.64
N GLY A 261 43.05 -0.52 -1.89
CA GLY A 261 43.22 0.88 -2.35
C GLY A 261 41.85 1.46 -2.81
N ASN A 262 41.21 2.44 -2.16
CA ASN A 262 41.75 3.74 -1.72
C ASN A 262 41.44 4.10 -0.25
N CYS A 263 42.53 4.19 0.49
CA CYS A 263 42.74 4.94 1.72
C CYS A 263 43.02 6.42 1.40
N PHE A 264 42.66 7.33 2.30
CA PHE A 264 42.79 8.79 2.16
C PHE A 264 44.22 9.30 2.47
N PHE A 265 45.27 8.51 2.19
CA PHE A 265 46.65 8.89 2.52
C PHE A 265 47.70 8.20 1.62
N CYS A 266 47.72 8.47 0.31
CA CYS A 266 48.86 8.10 -0.52
C CYS A 266 49.04 9.07 -1.70
N GLU A 267 50.24 9.65 -1.81
CA GLU A 267 50.66 10.67 -2.78
C GLU A 267 51.29 10.06 -4.04
N ILE A 268 50.57 9.27 -4.84
CA ILE A 268 51.03 8.97 -6.21
C ILE A 268 49.84 9.02 -7.19
N ASP A 269 50.02 9.84 -8.22
CA ASP A 269 49.13 10.06 -9.34
C ASP A 269 48.98 8.80 -10.23
N GLN A 270 47.75 8.58 -10.71
CA GLN A 270 47.30 7.64 -11.76
C GLN A 270 46.76 6.27 -11.30
N CYS A 271 45.47 6.21 -10.97
CA CYS A 271 44.68 4.96 -11.02
C CYS A 271 43.28 5.22 -11.61
N ASN A 272 42.89 4.41 -12.59
CA ASN A 272 41.78 4.65 -13.51
C ASN A 272 40.97 3.35 -13.73
N SER A 273 39.91 3.09 -12.97
CA SER A 273 38.88 2.10 -13.38
C SER A 273 37.51 2.40 -12.76
N LYS A 274 36.48 2.32 -13.62
CA LYS A 274 35.06 2.55 -13.32
C LYS A 274 34.34 1.19 -13.38
N GLN A 275 34.07 0.54 -12.26
CA GLN A 275 32.95 -0.42 -12.13
C GLN A 275 32.74 -0.80 -10.65
N GLU A 276 31.46 -0.95 -10.27
CA GLU A 276 30.92 -1.41 -8.97
C GLU A 276 31.07 -0.55 -7.71
N LYS A 277 30.16 0.43 -7.55
CA LYS A 277 29.94 1.12 -6.26
C LYS A 277 29.01 0.28 -5.35
N ARG A 278 29.58 -0.60 -4.52
CA ARG A 278 28.90 -1.15 -3.33
C ARG A 278 29.23 -0.28 -2.10
N TYR A 279 28.22 0.37 -1.54
CA TYR A 279 28.37 1.29 -0.39
C TYR A 279 28.41 0.53 0.94
N TYR A 280 29.60 0.38 1.53
CA TYR A 280 29.79 -0.05 2.92
C TYR A 280 29.94 1.15 3.86
N CYS A 281 29.54 1.01 5.12
CA CYS A 281 29.60 2.07 6.13
C CYS A 281 31.07 2.38 6.49
N MET A 282 31.44 3.66 6.49
CA MET A 282 32.83 4.12 6.72
C MET A 282 33.34 3.86 8.15
N PHE A 283 32.45 3.60 9.10
CA PHE A 283 32.76 3.33 10.52
C PHE A 283 32.53 1.87 10.93
N ASP A 284 31.96 1.04 10.05
CA ASP A 284 31.67 -0.37 10.30
C ASP A 284 31.62 -1.13 8.97
N SER A 285 32.73 -1.77 8.62
CA SER A 285 32.93 -2.43 7.33
C SER A 285 32.00 -3.63 7.10
N GLU A 286 31.35 -4.15 8.14
CA GLU A 286 30.43 -5.30 8.03
C GLU A 286 29.00 -4.90 7.64
N LYS A 287 28.68 -3.60 7.56
CA LYS A 287 27.33 -3.11 7.28
C LYS A 287 27.19 -2.43 5.92
N ARG A 288 26.24 -2.91 5.11
CA ARG A 288 25.78 -2.25 3.88
C ARG A 288 24.99 -0.97 4.21
N CYS A 289 25.32 0.13 3.55
CA CYS A 289 24.64 1.41 3.75
C CYS A 289 23.26 1.41 3.06
N SER A 290 22.19 1.16 3.83
CA SER A 290 20.83 1.50 3.41
C SER A 290 20.52 2.96 3.79
N ILE A 291 19.58 3.61 3.10
CA ILE A 291 19.11 4.98 3.44
C ILE A 291 18.76 5.13 4.94
N TYR A 292 18.26 4.05 5.56
CA TYR A 292 17.96 4.01 6.99
C TYR A 292 19.20 3.86 7.88
N GLY A 293 20.22 3.12 7.41
CA GLY A 293 21.51 2.98 8.11
C GLY A 293 22.33 4.27 8.10
N ALA A 294 22.39 4.97 6.97
CA ALA A 294 23.08 6.26 6.84
C ALA A 294 22.52 7.33 7.80
N ARG A 295 21.19 7.36 7.93
CA ARG A 295 20.49 8.28 8.83
C ARG A 295 20.83 8.01 10.30
N LYS A 296 20.93 6.74 10.68
CA LYS A 296 21.25 6.33 12.05
C LYS A 296 22.66 6.77 12.45
N VAL A 297 23.65 6.50 11.59
CA VAL A 297 25.06 6.87 11.84
C VAL A 297 25.26 8.39 11.87
N ALA A 298 24.60 9.15 10.99
CA ALA A 298 24.72 10.62 10.99
C ALA A 298 24.17 11.27 12.29
N ILE A 299 23.10 10.71 12.85
CA ILE A 299 22.51 11.17 14.12
C ILE A 299 23.42 10.79 15.30
N GLU A 300 23.87 9.54 15.33
CA GLU A 300 24.62 8.99 16.47
C GLU A 300 26.06 9.48 16.53
N THR A 301 26.73 9.67 15.40
CA THR A 301 28.16 9.99 15.34
C THR A 301 28.44 11.48 15.10
N LEU A 302 27.66 12.14 14.24
CA LEU A 302 27.91 13.54 13.82
C LEU A 302 26.94 14.54 14.46
N ARG A 303 25.93 14.08 15.22
CA ARG A 303 24.90 14.91 15.86
C ARG A 303 24.12 15.82 14.89
N ILE A 304 23.96 15.40 13.64
CA ILE A 304 23.20 16.15 12.62
C ILE A 304 21.80 15.54 12.46
N LYS A 305 20.75 16.36 12.62
CA LYS A 305 19.36 15.94 12.38
C LYS A 305 18.91 16.39 10.98
N CYS A 306 18.88 15.47 10.02
CA CYS A 306 18.32 15.71 8.68
C CYS A 306 16.89 15.12 8.60
N GLU A 307 15.91 15.95 8.25
CA GLU A 307 14.49 15.55 8.20
C GLU A 307 14.06 14.92 6.85
N SER A 308 14.91 14.94 5.82
CA SER A 308 14.62 14.34 4.52
C SER A 308 15.63 13.24 4.14
N THR A 309 15.13 12.16 3.51
CA THR A 309 15.89 10.99 3.06
C THR A 309 16.76 11.30 1.84
N CYS A 310 17.87 12.00 2.04
CA CYS A 310 18.92 12.10 1.02
C CYS A 310 20.31 12.19 1.69
N CYS A 311 21.08 11.11 1.63
CA CYS A 311 22.51 11.17 1.94
C CYS A 311 23.27 10.16 1.08
N MET A 312 23.38 10.46 -0.22
CA MET A 312 24.27 9.72 -1.14
C MET A 312 25.24 10.63 -1.91
N ASN A 313 25.41 11.89 -1.53
CA ASN A 313 26.45 12.70 -2.18
C ASN A 313 27.01 13.90 -1.38
N CYS A 314 27.07 13.81 -0.05
CA CYS A 314 27.76 14.85 0.74
C CYS A 314 29.19 14.38 1.04
N LYS A 315 30.16 14.78 0.19
CA LYS A 315 31.54 14.96 0.63
C LYS A 315 31.60 16.32 1.32
N LEU A 316 32.12 16.36 2.54
CA LEU A 316 32.06 17.49 3.46
C LEU A 316 32.55 18.83 2.84
N GLU A 317 32.05 19.93 3.42
CA GLU A 317 32.58 21.33 3.41
C GLU A 317 31.98 22.43 2.48
N CYS A 318 30.97 22.22 1.62
CA CYS A 318 30.63 23.27 0.63
C CYS A 318 29.40 24.16 0.92
N GLU A 319 29.62 25.48 0.88
CA GLU A 319 28.64 26.57 0.85
C GLU A 319 27.67 26.47 -0.37
N ALA A 320 26.46 25.93 -0.12
CA ALA A 320 25.23 25.95 -0.96
C ALA A 320 25.18 25.04 -2.21
N ARG A 321 24.03 24.54 -2.71
CA ARG A 321 22.59 24.80 -2.47
C ARG A 321 21.82 23.48 -2.27
N CYS A 322 21.14 23.33 -1.14
CA CYS A 322 20.04 22.37 -0.98
C CYS A 322 18.71 23.13 -0.96
N ASN A 323 17.66 22.59 -1.60
CA ASN A 323 16.38 23.27 -1.77
C ASN A 323 15.44 23.08 -0.55
N HIS A 324 16.00 23.17 0.66
CA HIS A 324 15.25 23.23 1.90
C HIS A 324 15.92 24.16 2.90
N SER A 325 15.15 25.10 3.42
CA SER A 325 15.57 26.05 4.46
C SER A 325 15.52 25.38 5.83
N GLN A 326 16.64 25.46 6.57
CA GLN A 326 16.85 25.14 8.00
C GLN A 326 17.60 23.84 8.30
N HIS A 327 18.91 23.96 8.50
CA HIS A 327 19.69 23.08 9.36
C HIS A 327 19.79 23.75 10.73
N ASN A 328 19.32 23.10 11.80
CA ASN A 328 19.60 23.56 13.16
C ASN A 328 20.62 22.62 13.81
N MET A 329 21.70 23.17 14.35
CA MET A 329 22.60 22.44 15.24
C MET A 329 21.91 22.28 16.59
N VAL A 330 21.95 21.06 17.13
CA VAL A 330 21.39 20.74 18.45
C VAL A 330 22.36 21.26 19.50
N SER A 331 21.92 22.12 20.42
CA SER A 331 22.71 22.52 21.58
C SER A 331 22.80 21.37 22.58
N ASP A 332 23.90 21.30 23.35
CA ASP A 332 24.18 20.27 24.37
C ASP A 332 23.11 20.18 25.50
N SER A 333 22.04 20.98 25.45
CA SER A 333 20.89 20.93 26.36
C SER A 333 19.81 19.91 25.98
N ASP A 334 19.84 19.34 24.77
CA ASP A 334 18.74 18.52 24.25
C ASP A 334 19.02 17.01 24.27
N THR A 335 20.05 16.57 25.00
CA THR A 335 20.23 15.15 25.31
C THR A 335 19.37 14.77 26.51
N GLU A 336 18.11 14.40 26.28
CA GLU A 336 17.51 13.40 27.17
C GLU A 336 18.28 12.10 26.93
N GLU A 337 19.05 11.67 27.93
CA GLU A 337 19.64 10.33 27.99
C GLU A 337 18.56 9.30 27.61
N VAL A 338 18.73 8.61 26.49
CA VAL A 338 17.86 7.47 26.14
C VAL A 338 18.15 6.36 27.14
N LYS A 339 17.46 6.39 28.28
CA LYS A 339 17.49 5.32 29.28
C LYS A 339 17.01 4.04 28.61
N GLU A 340 17.89 3.06 28.45
CA GLU A 340 17.49 1.70 28.07
C GLU A 340 16.58 1.13 29.16
N VAL A 341 15.27 1.08 28.90
CA VAL A 341 14.28 0.53 29.85
C VAL A 341 14.18 -0.98 29.62
N VAL A 342 14.54 -1.74 30.66
CA VAL A 342 14.44 -3.20 30.69
C VAL A 342 13.31 -3.62 31.63
N HIS A 343 12.33 -4.37 31.11
CA HIS A 343 11.22 -4.92 31.91
C HIS A 343 11.41 -6.42 32.14
N GLU A 344 11.44 -6.84 33.40
CA GLU A 344 11.44 -8.26 33.76
C GLU A 344 10.01 -8.80 33.76
N ILE A 345 9.75 -9.80 32.92
CA ILE A 345 8.40 -10.34 32.70
C ILE A 345 8.38 -11.86 32.87
N LYS A 346 7.32 -12.39 33.49
CA LYS A 346 7.12 -13.84 33.65
C LYS A 346 6.45 -14.45 32.42
N ILE A 347 6.92 -15.59 31.94
CA ILE A 347 6.27 -16.40 30.89
C ILE A 347 6.04 -17.82 31.41
N ALA A 348 4.90 -18.42 31.07
CA ALA A 348 4.59 -19.79 31.48
C ALA A 348 5.46 -20.80 30.72
N ASN A 349 5.84 -21.90 31.37
CA ASN A 349 6.72 -22.90 30.79
C ASN A 349 6.21 -23.51 29.48
N CYS A 350 4.88 -23.60 29.31
CA CYS A 350 4.26 -24.09 28.09
C CYS A 350 4.51 -23.20 26.85
N TYR A 351 4.83 -21.91 27.05
CA TYR A 351 5.11 -20.97 25.96
C TYR A 351 6.61 -20.73 25.76
N PHE A 352 7.47 -21.25 26.63
CA PHE A 352 8.90 -20.94 26.61
C PHE A 352 9.58 -21.37 25.30
N GLU A 353 9.37 -22.62 24.89
CA GLU A 353 9.96 -23.15 23.66
C GLU A 353 9.35 -22.48 22.41
N ASP A 354 8.07 -22.12 22.44
CA ASP A 354 7.43 -21.40 21.33
C ASP A 354 8.01 -19.99 21.13
N VAL A 355 8.31 -19.29 22.22
CA VAL A 355 8.98 -17.98 22.16
C VAL A 355 10.42 -18.15 21.70
N LYS A 356 11.16 -19.12 22.27
CA LYS A 356 12.57 -19.39 21.95
C LYS A 356 12.77 -19.77 20.48
N ASN A 357 11.86 -20.55 19.90
CA ASN A 357 11.90 -20.95 18.49
C ASN A 357 11.23 -19.91 17.56
N GLU A 358 10.92 -18.71 18.07
CA GLU A 358 10.26 -17.62 17.35
C GLU A 358 8.92 -17.97 16.70
N ILE A 359 8.24 -19.01 17.17
CA ILE A 359 6.87 -19.38 16.76
C ILE A 359 5.88 -18.38 17.37
N LYS A 360 6.08 -18.04 18.65
CA LYS A 360 5.30 -17.05 19.38
C LYS A 360 6.05 -15.73 19.47
N ARG A 361 5.81 -14.83 18.51
CA ARG A 361 6.47 -13.51 18.38
C ARG A 361 5.72 -12.35 19.06
N PHE A 362 4.82 -12.64 19.99
CA PHE A 362 4.02 -11.61 20.67
C PHE A 362 3.75 -11.96 22.15
N GLU A 363 3.44 -10.96 22.98
CA GLU A 363 3.09 -11.09 24.40
C GLU A 363 1.83 -10.29 24.72
N LEU A 364 0.82 -10.89 25.35
CA LEU A 364 -0.36 -10.19 25.88
C LEU A 364 -0.10 -9.78 27.34
N ARG A 365 -0.19 -8.48 27.64
CA ARG A 365 0.19 -7.91 28.95
C ARG A 365 -0.77 -6.83 29.40
N LYS A 366 -0.95 -6.71 30.72
CA LYS A 366 -1.47 -5.46 31.28
C LYS A 366 -0.44 -4.36 31.01
N ASN A 367 -0.87 -3.20 30.51
CA ASN A 367 0.02 -2.08 30.21
C ASN A 367 0.31 -1.21 31.46
N ASP A 368 0.62 -1.86 32.58
CA ASP A 368 0.90 -1.21 33.87
C ASP A 368 2.31 -0.60 33.96
N ARG A 369 3.19 -0.93 33.00
CA ARG A 369 4.58 -0.46 32.91
C ARG A 369 4.81 0.54 31.78
N ASN A 370 3.72 0.95 31.10
CA ASN A 370 3.76 1.89 29.98
C ASN A 370 4.78 1.49 28.89
N TYR A 371 4.73 0.21 28.47
CA TYR A 371 5.67 -0.35 27.49
C TYR A 371 5.78 0.55 26.25
N LYS A 372 6.99 0.70 25.73
CA LYS A 372 7.32 1.45 24.51
C LYS A 372 7.98 0.55 23.48
N VAL A 373 7.84 0.93 22.21
CA VAL A 373 8.64 0.33 21.14
C VAL A 373 10.10 0.68 21.39
N GLY A 374 10.98 -0.32 21.36
CA GLY A 374 12.38 -0.21 21.74
C GLY A 374 12.71 -0.71 23.15
N ASP A 375 11.71 -0.91 24.02
CA ASP A 375 11.94 -1.46 25.36
C ASP A 375 12.48 -2.90 25.28
N ARG A 376 13.39 -3.25 26.19
CA ARG A 376 13.90 -4.61 26.32
C ARG A 376 13.06 -5.41 27.31
N LEU A 377 12.78 -6.66 26.98
CA LEU A 377 12.06 -7.60 27.82
C LEU A 377 13.00 -8.73 28.23
N LYS A 378 13.10 -8.97 29.54
CA LYS A 378 13.75 -10.14 30.12
C LYS A 378 12.66 -11.12 30.52
N MET A 379 12.41 -12.13 29.69
CA MET A 379 11.34 -13.10 29.83
C MET A 379 11.79 -14.31 30.64
N MET A 380 11.34 -14.37 31.89
CA MET A 380 11.68 -15.39 32.86
C MET A 380 10.66 -16.52 32.84
N GLU A 381 11.10 -17.75 32.66
CA GLU A 381 10.20 -18.90 32.67
C GLU A 381 9.74 -19.28 34.08
N PHE A 382 8.43 -19.48 34.23
CA PHE A 382 7.81 -20.02 35.43
C PHE A 382 7.09 -21.33 35.15
N LYS A 383 7.34 -22.32 36.00
CA LYS A 383 6.61 -23.60 36.04
C LYS A 383 6.06 -23.79 37.45
N ASP A 384 4.76 -24.09 37.57
CA ASP A 384 4.09 -24.32 38.86
C ASP A 384 4.30 -23.19 39.90
N GLY A 385 4.46 -21.95 39.43
CA GLY A 385 4.69 -20.77 40.26
C GLY A 385 6.15 -20.50 40.63
N GLU A 386 7.06 -21.41 40.30
CA GLU A 386 8.49 -21.28 40.55
C GLU A 386 9.27 -20.86 39.30
N TYR A 387 10.29 -20.03 39.50
CA TYR A 387 11.21 -19.61 38.44
C TYR A 387 12.17 -20.75 38.12
N THR A 388 12.27 -21.17 36.86
CA THR A 388 13.07 -22.33 36.46
C THR A 388 14.55 -22.02 36.23
N GLY A 389 14.93 -20.73 36.25
CA GLY A 389 16.27 -20.27 35.88
C GLY A 389 16.43 -19.92 34.39
N ARG A 390 15.46 -20.25 33.54
CA ARG A 390 15.54 -19.99 32.09
C ARG A 390 15.02 -18.60 31.73
N VAL A 391 15.74 -17.92 30.82
CA VAL A 391 15.48 -16.55 30.39
C VAL A 391 15.57 -16.41 28.88
N ILE A 392 14.69 -15.59 28.30
CA ILE A 392 14.75 -15.12 26.91
C ILE A 392 14.79 -13.59 26.91
N ASN A 393 15.72 -13.01 26.16
CA ASN A 393 15.78 -11.55 25.98
C ASN A 393 15.16 -11.18 24.64
N ALA A 394 14.34 -10.14 24.63
CA ALA A 394 13.72 -9.64 23.41
C ALA A 394 13.57 -8.11 23.44
N VAL A 395 13.34 -7.52 22.27
CA VAL A 395 12.99 -6.10 22.13
C VAL A 395 11.56 -5.96 21.63
N VAL A 396 10.82 -4.99 22.17
CA VAL A 396 9.48 -4.64 21.69
C VAL A 396 9.59 -3.93 20.35
N THR A 397 9.00 -4.50 19.30
CA THR A 397 9.02 -3.96 17.94
C THR A 397 7.71 -3.27 17.55
N PHE A 398 6.60 -3.64 18.21
CA PHE A 398 5.28 -3.04 18.00
C PHE A 398 4.40 -3.22 19.24
N ILE A 399 3.44 -2.32 19.46
CA ILE A 399 2.47 -2.41 20.55
C ILE A 399 1.07 -2.17 20.01
N LEU A 400 0.17 -3.13 20.20
CA LEU A 400 -1.26 -2.99 19.97
C LEU A 400 -1.97 -2.78 21.31
N LYS A 401 -2.68 -1.66 21.44
CA LYS A 401 -3.51 -1.31 22.60
C LYS A 401 -4.80 -0.65 22.10
N ASP A 402 -5.81 -0.54 22.95
CA ASP A 402 -7.07 0.14 22.63
C ASP A 402 -7.78 -0.44 21.39
N TYR A 403 -7.73 -1.78 21.24
CA TYR A 403 -8.28 -2.52 20.10
C TYR A 403 -9.42 -3.44 20.56
N GLU A 404 -10.46 -3.58 19.74
CA GLU A 404 -11.61 -4.45 20.01
C GLU A 404 -11.17 -5.91 20.16
N GLY A 405 -11.49 -6.52 21.31
CA GLY A 405 -11.03 -7.87 21.67
C GLY A 405 -9.82 -7.90 22.63
N ILE A 406 -9.20 -6.74 22.91
CA ILE A 406 -8.24 -6.60 24.01
C ILE A 406 -8.96 -5.97 25.20
N LYS A 407 -8.88 -6.60 26.37
CA LYS A 407 -9.45 -6.06 27.61
C LYS A 407 -8.84 -4.69 27.92
N GLU A 408 -9.65 -3.74 28.37
CA GLU A 408 -9.18 -2.41 28.76
C GLU A 408 -7.99 -2.48 29.75
N GLY A 409 -6.95 -1.69 29.49
CA GLY A 409 -5.70 -1.72 30.25
C GLY A 409 -4.73 -2.84 29.87
N TYR A 410 -5.04 -3.67 28.88
CA TYR A 410 -4.12 -4.66 28.29
C TYR A 410 -3.59 -4.21 26.92
N CYS A 411 -2.48 -4.79 26.51
CA CYS A 411 -1.78 -4.56 25.26
C CYS A 411 -1.14 -5.85 24.74
N ILE A 412 -0.95 -5.95 23.43
CA ILE A 412 -0.16 -7.00 22.79
C ILE A 412 1.15 -6.38 22.32
N LEU A 413 2.26 -6.92 22.78
CA LEU A 413 3.62 -6.52 22.40
C LEU A 413 4.11 -7.48 21.32
N SER A 414 4.50 -6.99 20.14
CA SER A 414 5.31 -7.80 19.20
C SER A 414 6.77 -7.74 19.62
N VAL A 415 7.43 -8.90 19.66
CA VAL A 415 8.77 -9.05 20.22
C VAL A 415 9.71 -9.67 19.21
N LYS A 416 10.96 -9.21 19.19
CA LYS A 416 12.05 -9.82 18.43
C LYS A 416 13.14 -10.25 19.40
N LEU A 417 13.57 -11.51 19.33
CA LEU A 417 14.64 -12.03 20.19
C LEU A 417 15.95 -11.26 19.96
N LEU A 418 16.73 -11.13 21.04
CA LEU A 418 18.04 -10.45 21.06
C LEU A 418 19.19 -11.45 21.07
#